data_AF-A0AA37RTQ9-F1
#
_entry.id   AF-A0AA37RTQ9-F1
#
_cell.length_a   1.000
_cell.length_b   1.000
_cell.length_c   1.000
_cell.angle_alpha   90.00
_cell.angle_beta   90.00
_cell.angle_gamma   90.00
#
_symmetry.space_group_name_H-M   'P 1'
#
loop_
_entity.id
_entity.type
_entity.pdbx_description
1 polymer ?
#
loop_
_entity_poly.entity_id
_entity_poly.type
_entity_poly.pdbx_seq_one_letter_code
_entity_poly.pdbx_strand_id
1 'polypeptide(L)'
;MKNIVLMTMLALLCACGGSNDDGSSKATYSSCKIISSQALMAADRDKDLSQCWNAPGNGYESQGDALQWCEKQINSYISNNYLIGHTVTYAVESTYCK
;
A
#
# COMPACT_ATOMS: atom_id res chain seq x y z
N MET A 1 2.41 -56.20 -12.13
CA MET A 1 3.30 -55.07 -12.45
C MET A 1 2.48 -53.85 -12.90
N LYS A 2 1.28 -53.58 -12.36
CA LYS A 2 0.95 -52.67 -11.24
C LYS A 2 2.11 -51.90 -10.59
N ASN A 3 1.99 -50.55 -10.59
CA ASN A 3 2.55 -49.56 -9.65
C ASN A 3 3.58 -48.53 -10.14
N ILE A 4 3.46 -47.92 -11.34
CA ILE A 4 4.27 -46.72 -11.65
C ILE A 4 3.50 -45.71 -12.53
N VAL A 5 2.36 -45.15 -12.09
CA VAL A 5 1.75 -43.98 -12.79
C VAL A 5 0.93 -43.09 -11.84
N LEU A 6 1.42 -42.77 -10.63
CA LEU A 6 0.59 -41.99 -9.68
C LEU A 6 1.37 -41.02 -8.78
N MET A 7 2.46 -40.42 -9.28
CA MET A 7 3.30 -39.55 -8.45
C MET A 7 3.86 -38.31 -9.15
N THR A 8 3.09 -37.70 -10.08
CA THR A 8 3.50 -36.47 -10.79
C THR A 8 2.44 -35.36 -10.78
N MET A 9 1.34 -35.50 -10.02
CA MET A 9 0.21 -34.55 -10.06
C MET A 9 0.17 -33.49 -8.95
N LEU A 10 1.24 -33.28 -8.17
CA LEU A 10 1.25 -32.31 -7.05
C LEU A 10 2.00 -30.98 -7.33
N ALA A 11 2.46 -30.72 -8.56
CA ALA A 11 3.36 -29.60 -8.83
C ALA A 11 2.72 -28.30 -9.38
N LEU A 12 1.39 -28.10 -9.32
CA LEU A 12 0.74 -27.05 -10.12
C LEU A 12 -0.13 -26.00 -9.38
N LEU A 13 -0.10 -25.89 -8.05
CA LEU A 13 -1.05 -25.00 -7.35
C LEU A 13 -0.44 -23.98 -6.37
N CYS A 14 0.82 -23.56 -6.58
CA CYS A 14 1.38 -22.41 -5.85
C CYS A 14 1.56 -21.19 -6.76
N ALA A 15 0.48 -20.70 -7.36
CA ALA A 15 0.44 -19.39 -8.01
C ALA A 15 -0.53 -18.46 -7.26
N CYS A 16 -0.38 -18.35 -5.94
CA CYS A 16 -1.06 -17.31 -5.16
C CYS A 16 -0.23 -16.01 -5.24
N GLY A 17 -0.19 -15.42 -6.43
CA GLY A 17 0.46 -14.14 -6.70
C GLY A 17 -0.35 -13.37 -7.73
N GLY A 18 -1.62 -13.11 -7.41
CA GLY A 18 -2.52 -12.38 -8.31
C GLY A 18 -2.25 -10.88 -8.24
N SER A 19 -2.28 -10.21 -9.38
CA SER A 19 -2.34 -8.76 -9.44
C SER A 19 -3.77 -8.25 -9.22
N ASN A 20 -3.89 -7.03 -8.72
CA ASN A 20 -5.11 -6.23 -8.76
C ASN A 20 -5.33 -5.68 -10.18
N ASP A 21 -6.53 -5.17 -10.44
CA ASP A 21 -6.91 -4.63 -11.76
C ASP A 21 -6.11 -3.36 -12.12
N ASP A 22 -5.47 -2.71 -11.15
CA ASP A 22 -4.56 -1.57 -11.32
C ASP A 22 -3.09 -1.98 -11.53
N GLY A 23 -2.79 -3.28 -11.54
CA GLY A 23 -1.46 -3.84 -11.75
C GLY A 23 -0.64 -4.05 -10.48
N SER A 24 -1.10 -3.60 -9.31
CA SER A 24 -0.40 -3.86 -8.04
C SER A 24 -0.51 -5.32 -7.64
N SER A 25 0.38 -5.82 -6.78
CA SER A 25 0.26 -7.20 -6.27
C SER A 25 -0.73 -7.27 -5.11
N LYS A 26 -1.62 -8.27 -5.12
CA LYS A 26 -2.56 -8.54 -4.01
C LYS A 26 -1.84 -8.98 -2.73
N ALA A 27 -0.59 -9.42 -2.84
CA ALA A 27 0.20 -9.92 -1.72
C ALA A 27 1.08 -8.83 -1.06
N THR A 28 1.02 -7.59 -1.57
CA THR A 28 1.87 -6.49 -1.11
C THR A 28 1.04 -5.27 -0.73
N TYR A 29 1.65 -4.35 0.00
CA TYR A 29 1.17 -3.01 0.26
C TYR A 29 1.81 -2.06 -0.74
N SER A 30 1.00 -1.54 -1.65
CA SER A 30 1.43 -0.86 -2.87
C SER A 30 1.09 0.63 -2.89
N SER A 31 0.35 1.15 -1.90
CA SER A 31 0.16 2.58 -1.73
C SER A 31 0.06 3.01 -0.27
N CYS A 32 0.19 4.33 -0.06
CA CYS A 32 0.04 5.04 1.21
C CYS A 32 -0.96 6.18 0.99
N LYS A 33 -1.94 6.33 1.89
CA LYS A 33 -2.99 7.36 1.76
C LYS A 33 -3.34 7.98 3.12
N ILE A 34 -3.63 9.28 3.12
CA ILE A 34 -4.26 9.95 4.26
C ILE A 34 -5.75 9.63 4.28
N ILE A 35 -6.22 9.06 5.38
CA ILE A 35 -7.62 8.66 5.57
C ILE A 35 -8.39 9.59 6.52
N SER A 36 -7.68 10.44 7.27
CA SER A 36 -8.28 11.46 8.12
C SER A 36 -7.32 12.63 8.31
N SER A 37 -7.84 13.85 8.39
CA SER A 37 -7.09 15.07 8.66
C SER A 37 -7.78 15.92 9.72
N GLN A 38 -6.99 16.43 10.67
CA GLN A 38 -7.46 17.35 11.71
C GLN A 38 -7.26 18.82 11.31
N ALA A 39 -7.05 19.12 10.02
CA ALA A 39 -6.87 20.50 9.57
C ALA A 39 -8.11 21.36 9.89
N LEU A 40 -7.86 22.60 10.36
CA LEU A 40 -8.91 23.55 10.71
C LEU A 40 -9.67 24.00 9.46
N MET A 41 -8.95 24.31 8.39
CA MET A 41 -9.54 24.75 7.13
C MET A 41 -9.99 23.55 6.29
N ALA A 42 -11.18 23.67 5.69
CA ALA A 42 -11.72 22.62 4.82
C ALA A 42 -10.83 22.32 3.62
N ALA A 43 -10.29 23.38 2.99
CA ALA A 43 -9.39 23.23 1.86
C ALA A 43 -8.13 22.40 2.18
N ASP A 44 -7.57 22.57 3.38
CA ASP A 44 -6.42 21.79 3.83
C ASP A 44 -6.80 20.34 4.09
N ARG A 45 -7.96 20.08 4.71
CA ARG A 45 -8.47 18.71 4.89
C ARG A 45 -8.68 18.02 3.55
N ASP A 46 -9.30 18.70 2.59
CA ASP A 46 -9.56 18.15 1.26
C ASP A 46 -8.25 17.87 0.53
N LYS A 47 -7.29 18.80 0.63
CA LYS A 47 -5.93 18.63 0.09
C LYS A 47 -5.22 17.42 0.72
N ASP A 48 -5.29 17.26 2.05
CA ASP A 48 -4.69 16.12 2.74
C ASP A 48 -5.33 14.80 2.31
N LEU A 49 -6.66 14.72 2.30
CA LEU A 49 -7.41 13.52 1.92
C LEU A 49 -7.24 13.15 0.45
N SER A 50 -6.83 14.10 -0.39
CA SER A 50 -6.44 13.86 -1.79
C SER A 50 -5.05 13.26 -1.95
N GLN A 51 -4.21 13.26 -0.91
CA GLN A 51 -2.86 12.73 -1.00
C GLN A 51 -2.85 11.21 -1.03
N CYS A 52 -2.14 10.67 -2.00
CA CYS A 52 -1.88 9.25 -2.15
C CYS A 52 -0.53 9.06 -2.85
N TRP A 53 0.29 8.13 -2.34
CA TRP A 53 1.59 7.80 -2.90
C TRP A 53 1.67 6.32 -3.24
N ASN A 54 2.22 6.01 -4.40
CA ASN A 54 2.49 4.62 -4.81
C ASN A 54 3.86 4.18 -4.28
N ALA A 55 3.90 2.98 -3.72
CA ALA A 55 5.13 2.35 -3.29
C ALA A 55 6.00 2.00 -4.52
N PRO A 56 7.34 2.00 -4.39
CA PRO A 56 8.23 1.64 -5.47
C PRO A 56 8.07 0.17 -5.87
N GLY A 57 8.24 -0.13 -7.15
CA GLY A 57 8.14 -1.50 -7.69
C GLY A 57 6.77 -2.12 -7.41
N ASN A 58 6.77 -3.36 -6.93
CA ASN A 58 5.55 -4.09 -6.59
C ASN A 58 4.99 -3.73 -5.20
N GLY A 59 5.63 -2.86 -4.44
CA GLY A 59 5.26 -2.54 -3.06
C GLY A 59 6.00 -3.40 -2.03
N TYR A 60 5.49 -3.37 -0.79
CA TYR A 60 6.10 -4.02 0.38
C TYR A 60 5.31 -5.25 0.79
N GLU A 61 5.95 -6.40 1.04
CA GLU A 61 5.27 -7.60 1.55
C GLU A 61 4.92 -7.47 3.04
N SER A 62 5.78 -6.79 3.80
CA SER A 62 5.60 -6.53 5.23
C SER A 62 4.78 -5.26 5.44
N GLN A 63 3.71 -5.35 6.24
CA GLN A 63 2.93 -4.18 6.65
C GLN A 63 3.78 -3.19 7.45
N GLY A 64 4.72 -3.68 8.27
CA GLY A 64 5.60 -2.83 9.08
C GLY A 64 6.51 -1.96 8.22
N ASP A 65 7.12 -2.55 7.18
CA ASP A 65 8.00 -1.82 6.25
C ASP A 65 7.18 -0.82 5.42
N ALA A 66 5.98 -1.21 4.99
CA ALA A 66 5.05 -0.35 4.30
C ALA A 66 4.65 0.86 5.15
N LEU A 67 4.34 0.66 6.44
CA LEU A 67 3.99 1.72 7.36
C LEU A 67 5.16 2.67 7.61
N GLN A 68 6.38 2.16 7.80
CA GLN A 68 7.57 3.00 7.95
C GLN A 68 7.85 3.85 6.70
N TRP A 69 7.66 3.28 5.51
CA TRP A 69 7.77 4.04 4.27
C TRP A 69 6.66 5.09 4.16
N CYS A 70 5.42 4.73 4.46
CA CYS A 70 4.26 5.63 4.43
C CYS A 70 4.45 6.79 5.39
N GLU A 71 4.92 6.52 6.62
CA GLU A 71 5.25 7.54 7.61
C GLU A 71 6.29 8.55 7.08
N LYS A 72 7.31 8.10 6.34
CA LYS A 72 8.27 9.02 5.70
C LYS A 72 7.61 9.92 4.65
N GLN A 73 6.69 9.39 3.84
CA GLN A 73 5.94 10.20 2.86
C GLN A 73 5.07 11.24 3.57
N ILE A 74 4.35 10.82 4.61
CA ILE A 74 3.47 11.68 5.41
C ILE A 74 4.28 12.79 6.09
N ASN A 75 5.38 12.44 6.73
CA ASN A 75 6.24 13.41 7.40
C ASN A 75 6.82 14.42 6.41
N SER A 76 7.25 13.97 5.22
CA SER A 76 7.73 14.86 4.17
C SER A 76 6.62 15.77 3.64
N TYR A 77 5.42 15.24 3.43
CA TYR A 77 4.27 16.03 3.01
C TYR A 77 3.94 17.10 4.05
N ILE A 78 3.82 16.71 5.32
CA ILE A 78 3.47 17.64 6.41
C ILE A 78 4.55 18.72 6.55
N SER A 79 5.83 18.34 6.60
CA SER A 79 6.92 19.31 6.78
C SER A 79 7.01 20.32 5.65
N ASN A 80 6.61 19.95 4.44
CA ASN A 80 6.66 20.82 3.27
C ASN A 80 5.44 21.73 3.14
N ASN A 81 4.30 21.36 3.74
CA ASN A 81 3.03 22.06 3.55
C ASN A 81 2.57 22.86 4.78
N TYR A 82 3.02 22.48 5.97
CA TYR A 82 2.53 23.07 7.22
C TYR A 82 3.69 23.54 8.11
N LEU A 83 3.57 24.78 8.60
CA LEU A 83 4.57 25.41 9.47
C LEU A 83 4.38 25.05 10.95
N ILE A 84 3.17 24.66 11.33
CA ILE A 84 2.75 24.41 12.71
C ILE A 84 2.06 23.04 12.74
N GLY A 85 2.24 22.31 13.85
CA GLY A 85 1.83 20.91 14.03
C GLY A 85 0.51 20.56 13.36
N HIS A 86 0.57 19.53 12.52
CA HIS A 86 -0.53 19.06 11.69
C HIS A 86 -0.70 17.56 11.89
N THR A 87 -1.91 17.12 12.23
CA THR A 87 -2.17 15.73 12.57
C THR A 87 -3.06 15.09 11.51
N VAL A 88 -2.59 13.97 10.97
CA VAL A 88 -3.33 13.15 10.01
C VAL A 88 -3.29 11.69 10.43
N THR A 89 -4.25 10.91 9.97
CA THR A 89 -4.24 9.45 10.04
C THR A 89 -4.05 8.89 8.65
N TYR A 90 -3.18 7.90 8.51
CA TYR A 90 -2.82 7.30 7.23
C TYR A 90 -2.91 5.78 7.28
N ALA A 91 -3.02 5.17 6.11
CA ALA A 91 -3.06 3.73 5.92
C ALA A 91 -2.24 3.33 4.70
N VAL A 92 -1.86 2.04 4.66
CA VAL A 92 -1.28 1.40 3.49
C VAL A 92 -2.28 0.45 2.87
N GLU A 93 -2.34 0.43 1.54
CA GLU A 93 -3.30 -0.39 0.78
C GLU A 93 -2.57 -1.25 -0.24
N SER A 94 -3.18 -2.38 -0.62
CA SER A 94 -2.62 -3.29 -1.62
C SER A 94 -2.86 -2.85 -3.06
N THR A 95 -3.65 -1.80 -3.29
CA THR A 95 -3.92 -1.18 -4.59
C THR A 95 -3.06 0.05 -4.81
N TYR A 96 -2.83 0.43 -6.05
CA TYR A 96 -2.24 1.72 -6.39
C TYR A 96 -3.26 2.85 -6.23
N CYS A 97 -2.74 4.05 -6.00
CA CYS A 97 -3.46 5.32 -6.08
C CYS A 97 -4.04 5.53 -7.49
N LYS A 98 -5.23 6.12 -7.58
CA LYS A 98 -5.94 6.44 -8.83
C LYS A 98 -6.10 7.93 -9.01
#